data_AF-A0A550GPZ6-F1
#
_entry.id   AF-A0A550GPZ6-F1
#
_cell.length_a   1.000
_cell.length_b   1.000
_cell.length_c   1.000
_cell.angle_alpha   90.00
_cell.angle_beta   90.00
_cell.angle_gamma   90.00
#
_symmetry.space_group_name_H-M   'P 1'
#
loop_
_entity.id
_entity.type
_entity.pdbx_description
1 polymer ?
#
loop_
_entity_poly.entity_id
_entity_poly.type
_entity_poly.pdbx_seq_one_letter_code
_entity_poly.pdbx_strand_id
1 'polypeptide(L)' 'MRVLTLTSSFPRFEGDYYGNFVRTQCLRLAEAGVDITVVAPRTRSLVEGDGRLKVLRFPYMPSKSLEVL' A
#
# COMPACT_ATOMS: atom_id res chain seq x y z
N MET A 1 -15.34 12.57 -4.06
CA MET A 1 -14.16 13.15 -3.38
C MET A 1 -12.96 12.26 -3.68
N ARG A 2 -11.77 12.84 -3.88
CA ARG A 2 -10.54 12.09 -4.14
C ARG A 2 -9.58 12.21 -2.95
N VAL A 3 -8.99 11.09 -2.55
CA VAL A 3 -8.08 11.03 -1.40
C VAL A 3 -6.82 10.26 -1.79
N LEU A 4 -5.66 10.84 -1.46
CA LEU A 4 -4.36 10.20 -1.58
C LEU A 4 -3.86 9.83 -0.19
N THR A 5 -3.62 8.54 0.05
CA THR A 5 -2.99 8.07 1.29
C THR A 5 -1.52 7.81 1.04
N LEU A 6 -0.65 8.66 1.59
CA LEU A 6 0.79 8.43 1.59
C LEU A 6 1.19 7.74 2.90
N THR A 7 1.89 6.61 2.80
CA THR A 7 2.40 5.90 3.99
C THR A 7 3.69 5.16 3.69
N SER A 8 4.58 5.07 4.67
CA SER A 8 5.81 4.27 4.59
C SER A 8 5.60 2.80 4.96
N SER A 9 4.43 2.43 5.49
CA SER A 9 4.22 1.14 6.17
C SER A 9 3.06 0.32 5.62
N PHE A 10 2.64 0.54 4.36
CA PHE A 10 1.51 -0.21 3.78
C PHE A 10 1.85 -1.71 3.60
N PRO A 11 0.90 -2.64 3.90
CA PRO A 11 1.09 -4.09 3.81
C PRO A 11 1.77 -4.53 2.51
N ARG A 12 2.77 -5.42 2.62
CA ARG A 12 3.53 -5.94 1.47
C ARG A 12 2.84 -7.11 0.78
N PHE A 13 2.00 -7.82 1.51
CA PHE A 13 1.21 -8.96 1.04
C PHE A 13 -0.04 -9.09 1.93
N GLU A 14 -0.98 -9.94 1.54
CA GLU A 14 -2.19 -10.18 2.33
C GLU A 14 -1.84 -10.87 3.67
N GLY A 15 -2.35 -10.34 4.77
CA GLY A 15 -2.02 -10.82 6.12
C GLY A 15 -0.73 -10.24 6.71
N ASP A 16 -0.04 -9.33 6.02
CA ASP A 16 1.10 -8.62 6.59
C ASP A 16 0.68 -7.80 7.83
N TYR A 17 1.38 -7.99 8.93
CA TYR A 17 1.10 -7.31 10.20
C TYR A 17 1.35 -5.80 10.10
N TYR A 18 2.34 -5.39 9.31
CA TYR A 18 2.71 -3.99 9.17
C TYR A 18 1.64 -3.18 8.43
N GLY A 19 1.17 -2.11 9.07
CA GLY A 19 0.24 -1.13 8.49
C GLY A 19 -1.11 -1.69 8.05
N ASN A 20 -1.53 -2.85 8.59
CA ASN A 20 -2.84 -3.42 8.30
C ASN A 20 -3.98 -2.42 8.57
N PHE A 21 -3.86 -1.59 9.62
CA PHE A 21 -4.83 -0.54 9.92
C PHE A 21 -4.99 0.48 8.76
N VAL A 22 -3.90 0.82 8.06
CA VAL A 22 -3.95 1.74 6.90
C VAL A 22 -4.71 1.10 5.75
N ARG A 23 -4.44 -0.20 5.48
CA ARG A 23 -5.18 -0.95 4.46
C ARG A 23 -6.66 -1.04 4.82
N THR A 24 -7.00 -1.39 6.06
CA THR A 24 -8.39 -1.45 6.52
C THR A 24 -9.08 -0.10 6.36
N GLN A 25 -8.46 0.99 6.79
CA GLN A 25 -9.03 2.34 6.62
C GLN A 25 -9.29 2.67 5.15
N CYS A 26 -8.29 2.46 4.28
CA CYS A 26 -8.42 2.72 2.84
C CYS A 26 -9.51 1.86 2.19
N LEU A 27 -9.61 0.58 2.56
CA LEU A 27 -10.67 -0.31 2.09
C LEU A 27 -12.06 0.19 2.50
N ARG A 28 -12.24 0.58 3.77
CA ARG A 28 -13.54 1.08 4.24
C ARG A 28 -13.94 2.38 3.55
N LEU A 29 -12.99 3.27 3.27
CA LEU A 29 -13.25 4.49 2.51
C LEU A 29 -13.63 4.18 1.05
N ALA A 30 -12.91 3.25 0.40
CA ALA A 30 -13.24 2.82 -0.95
C ALA A 30 -14.62 2.15 -1.02
N GLU A 31 -14.96 1.28 -0.06
CA GLU A 31 -16.28 0.65 0.09
C GLU A 31 -17.39 1.69 0.30
N ALA A 32 -17.08 2.84 0.92
CA ALA A 32 -18.00 3.97 1.07
C ALA A 32 -18.08 4.89 -0.18
N GLY A 33 -17.43 4.52 -1.28
CA GLY A 33 -17.47 5.26 -2.56
C GLY A 33 -16.43 6.38 -2.69
N VAL A 34 -15.41 6.43 -1.83
CA VAL A 34 -14.30 7.39 -1.96
C VAL A 34 -13.30 6.88 -2.99
N ASP A 35 -12.88 7.74 -3.91
CA ASP A 35 -11.80 7.47 -4.87
C ASP A 35 -10.44 7.57 -4.13
N ILE A 36 -9.94 6.42 -3.69
CA ILE A 36 -8.71 6.27 -2.90
C ILE A 36 -7.57 5.80 -3.80
N THR A 37 -6.44 6.51 -3.73
CA THR A 37 -5.14 6.00 -4.21
C THR A 37 -4.16 5.94 -3.03
N VAL A 38 -3.47 4.82 -2.89
CA VAL A 38 -2.41 4.67 -1.89
C VAL A 38 -1.06 4.82 -2.57
N VAL A 39 -0.16 5.60 -1.99
CA VAL A 39 1.25 5.68 -2.38
C VAL A 39 2.08 5.14 -1.23
N ALA A 40 2.89 4.12 -1.52
CA ALA A 40 3.71 3.46 -0.52
C ALA A 40 5.04 3.00 -1.10
N PRO A 41 6.09 2.82 -0.27
CA PRO A 41 7.34 2.23 -0.72
C PRO A 41 7.13 0.85 -1.33
N ARG A 42 7.91 0.56 -2.37
CA ARG A 42 8.23 -0.80 -2.80
C ARG A 42 9.14 -1.43 -1.76
N THR A 43 9.04 -2.75 -1.60
CA THR A 43 9.98 -3.55 -0.81
C THR A 43 10.32 -4.83 -1.57
N ARG A 44 11.44 -5.46 -1.20
CA ARG A 44 11.86 -6.73 -1.79
C ARG A 44 10.80 -7.83 -1.66
N SER A 45 10.12 -7.90 -0.52
CA SER A 45 9.13 -8.93 -0.17
C SER A 45 7.70 -8.58 -0.63
N LEU A 46 7.53 -7.52 -1.43
CA LEU A 46 6.25 -7.15 -2.01
C LEU A 46 5.68 -8.29 -2.88
N VAL A 47 4.44 -8.66 -2.58
CA VAL A 47 3.58 -9.51 -3.41
C VAL A 47 2.42 -8.64 -3.91
N GLU A 48 1.97 -8.88 -5.14
CA GLU A 48 0.81 -8.18 -5.67
C GLU A 48 -0.43 -8.48 -4.82
N GLY A 49 -1.18 -7.42 -4.51
CA GLY A 49 -2.40 -7.55 -3.72
C GLY A 49 -3.60 -8.00 -4.57
N ASP A 50 -4.72 -8.18 -3.91
CA ASP A 50 -6.03 -8.58 -4.47
C ASP A 50 -6.67 -7.56 -5.45
N GLY A 51 -6.01 -6.44 -5.75
CA GLY A 51 -6.51 -5.40 -6.64
C GLY A 51 -7.67 -4.55 -6.08
N ARG A 52 -8.08 -4.75 -4.82
CA ARG A 52 -9.20 -4.00 -4.21
C ARG A 52 -8.90 -2.53 -3.94
N LEU A 53 -7.61 -2.17 -3.94
CA LEU A 53 -7.14 -0.80 -3.80
C LEU A 53 -6.13 -0.49 -4.90
N LYS A 54 -6.19 0.74 -5.42
CA LYS A 54 -5.15 1.28 -6.30
C LYS A 54 -3.94 1.67 -5.44
N VAL A 55 -2.87 0.87 -5.52
CA VAL A 55 -1.62 1.10 -4.78
C VAL A 55 -0.48 1.39 -5.73
N LEU A 56 0.11 2.57 -5.63
CA LEU A 56 1.30 2.99 -6.36
C LEU A 56 2.53 2.75 -5.48
N ARG A 57 3.44 1.89 -5.96
CA ARG A 57 4.67 1.54 -5.26
C ARG A 57 5.86 2.28 -5.84
N PHE A 58 6.48 3.16 -5.05
CA PHE A 58 7.66 3.90 -5.50
C PHE A 58 8.95 3.22 -4.99
N PRO A 59 10.06 3.24 -5.76
CA PRO A 59 11.35 2.72 -5.30
C PRO A 59 11.82 3.51 -4.07
N TYR A 60 12.13 2.80 -2.99
CA TYR A 60 12.72 3.44 -1.80
C TYR A 60 14.25 3.49 -1.90
N MET A 61 14.81 2.58 -2.69
CA MET A 61 16.23 2.50 -3.03
C MET A 61 16.41 2.33 -4.54
N PRO A 62 17.60 2.63 -5.10
CA PRO A 62 17.87 2.47 -6.53
C PRO A 62 17.62 1.04 -7.06
N SER A 63 17.82 0.02 -6.22
CA SER A 63 17.55 -1.38 -6.54
C SER A 63 16.58 -2.01 -5.55
N LYS A 64 15.66 -2.86 -6.04
CA LYS A 64 14.73 -3.64 -5.21
C LYS A 64 15.48 -4.56 -4.24
N SER A 65 16.68 -5.03 -4.57
CA SER A 65 17.47 -5.90 -3.70
C SER A 65 17.94 -5.22 -2.41
N LEU A 66 18.06 -3.89 -2.42
CA LEU A 66 18.49 -3.07 -1.29
C LEU A 66 17.32 -2.65 -0.37
N GLU A 67 16.07 -2.88 -0.81
CA GLU A 67 14.88 -2.55 -0.03
C GLU A 67 14.66 -3.64 1.04
N VAL A 68 15.34 -3.46 2.18
CA VAL A 68 15.27 -4.36 3.34
C VAL A 68 14.13 -3.92 4.26
N LEU A 69 12.94 -4.49 4.07
CA LEU A 69 11.83 -4.46 5.03
C LEU A 69 10.86 -5.60 4.76
#